data_AF-A0A496QE32-F1
#
_entry.id   AF-A0A496QE32-F1
#
_cell.length_a   1.000
_cell.length_b   1.000
_cell.length_c   1.000
_cell.angle_alpha   90.00
_cell.angle_beta   90.00
_cell.angle_gamma   90.00
#
_symmetry.space_group_name_H-M   'P 1'
#
loop_
_entity.id
_entity.type
_entity.pdbx_description
1 polymer ?
#
loop_
_entity_poly.entity_id
_entity_poly.type
_entity_poly.pdbx_seq_one_letter_code
_entity_poly.pdbx_strand_id
1 'polypeptide(L)' 'MFLPTQQKRVVAFQIDGEAIGDQWKDIIVIFNGNTTPVFFKLPDGNWNQVVNEEKAGNGILKVVKGVINIAGTSACVLYK' A
#
# COMPACT_ATOMS: atom_id res chain seq x y z
N MET A 1 -5.68 -0.02 11.26
CA MET A 1 -6.73 1.01 11.05
C MET A 1 -7.11 1.07 9.57
N PHE A 2 -8.39 1.19 9.21
CA PHE A 2 -8.78 1.39 7.80
C PHE A 2 -8.45 2.82 7.34
N LEU A 3 -7.91 2.94 6.13
CA LEU A 3 -7.61 4.21 5.49
C LEU A 3 -8.76 4.64 4.58
N PRO A 4 -9.04 5.94 4.44
CA PRO A 4 -10.10 6.43 3.56
C PRO A 4 -9.78 6.10 2.09
N THR A 5 -10.76 5.56 1.38
CA THR A 5 -10.68 5.29 -0.07
C THR A 5 -11.69 6.16 -0.81
N GLN A 6 -11.28 6.74 -1.94
CA GLN A 6 -12.14 7.60 -2.75
C GLN A 6 -12.95 6.82 -3.81
N GLN A 7 -12.64 5.53 -3.99
CA GLN A 7 -13.24 4.70 -5.03
C GLN A 7 -13.81 3.40 -4.44
N LYS A 8 -14.93 2.95 -5.01
CA LYS A 8 -15.54 1.66 -4.64
C LYS A 8 -14.61 0.51 -4.98
N ARG A 9 -14.79 -0.63 -4.29
CA ARG A 9 -14.00 -1.87 -4.47
C ARG A 9 -12.50 -1.69 -4.19
N VAL A 10 -12.16 -0.72 -3.35
CA VAL A 10 -10.81 -0.54 -2.82
C VAL A 10 -10.86 -0.73 -1.30
N VAL A 11 -9.98 -1.58 -0.79
CA VAL A 11 -9.78 -1.77 0.65
C VAL A 11 -8.35 -1.37 0.96
N ALA A 12 -8.16 -0.43 1.88
CA ALA A 12 -6.85 0.01 2.32
C ALA A 12 -6.81 0.07 3.84
N PHE A 13 -5.74 -0.42 4.44
CA PHE A 13 -5.54 -0.35 5.88
C PHE A 13 -4.06 -0.26 6.23
N GLN A 14 -3.81 0.32 7.40
CA GLN A 14 -2.50 0.42 8.02
C GLN A 14 -2.41 -0.56 9.20
N ILE A 15 -1.28 -1.24 9.29
CA ILE A 15 -0.85 -2.04 10.42
C ILE A 15 0.24 -1.25 11.15
N ASP A 16 0.10 -1.13 12.46
CA ASP A 16 1.12 -0.62 13.36
C ASP A 16 2.03 -1.79 13.73
N GLY A 17 3.18 -1.88 13.07
CA GLY A 17 4.15 -2.93 13.30
C GLY A 17 5.02 -2.65 14.52
N GLU A 18 5.26 -1.38 14.84
CA GLU A 18 6.00 -0.96 16.03
C GLU A 18 5.31 -1.46 17.32
N ALA A 19 3.98 -1.40 17.37
CA ALA A 19 3.19 -1.90 18.50
C ALA A 19 3.34 -3.41 18.77
N ILE A 20 3.82 -4.19 17.79
CA ILE A 20 3.99 -5.65 17.90
C ILE A 20 5.45 -6.11 17.71
N GLY A 21 6.40 -5.17 17.65
CA GLY A 21 7.83 -5.47 17.51
C GLY A 21 8.27 -5.91 16.11
N ASP A 22 7.51 -5.58 15.07
CA ASP A 22 7.90 -5.79 13.69
C ASP A 22 9.09 -4.87 13.32
N GLN A 23 9.91 -5.28 12.34
CA GLN A 23 10.98 -4.45 11.81
C GLN A 23 10.45 -3.31 10.92
N TRP A 24 9.23 -3.45 10.41
CA TRP A 24 8.52 -2.41 9.68
C TRP A 24 7.61 -1.65 10.65
N LYS A 25 7.86 -0.35 10.84
CA LYS A 25 7.11 0.42 11.85
C LYS A 25 5.67 0.63 11.41
N ASP A 26 5.49 1.10 10.17
CA ASP A 26 4.18 1.27 9.56
C ASP A 26 4.07 0.41 8.30
N ILE A 27 2.99 -0.33 8.15
CA ILE A 27 2.71 -1.13 6.95
C ILE A 27 1.36 -0.71 6.38
N ILE A 28 1.31 -0.41 5.08
CA ILE A 28 0.08 -0.17 4.34
C ILE A 28 -0.19 -1.33 3.40
N VAL A 29 -1.41 -1.84 3.44
CA VAL A 29 -1.93 -2.83 2.51
C VAL A 29 -3.11 -2.24 1.75
N ILE A 30 -3.08 -2.33 0.42
CA ILE A 30 -4.12 -1.82 -0.48
C ILE A 30 -4.52 -2.92 -1.45
N PHE A 31 -5.81 -3.23 -1.50
CA PHE A 31 -6.41 -4.11 -2.50
C PHE A 31 -7.28 -3.27 -3.44
N ASN A 32 -7.00 -3.38 -4.74
CA ASN A 32 -7.85 -2.82 -5.78
C ASN A 32 -8.61 -3.94 -6.50
N GLY A 33 -9.89 -4.10 -6.18
CA GLY A 33 -10.79 -5.05 -6.83
C GLY A 33 -11.43 -4.53 -8.12
N ASN A 34 -11.10 -3.31 -8.57
CA ASN A 34 -11.50 -2.82 -9.88
C ASN A 34 -10.62 -3.44 -10.96
N THR A 35 -11.16 -3.63 -12.17
CA THR A 35 -10.37 -4.05 -13.33
C THR A 35 -9.49 -2.93 -13.90
N THR A 36 -9.70 -1.69 -13.45
CA THR A 36 -8.96 -0.51 -13.86
C THR A 36 -8.06 0.02 -12.73
N PRO A 37 -6.97 0.73 -13.06
CA PRO A 37 -6.14 1.36 -12.05
C PRO A 37 -6.87 2.43 -11.25
N VAL A 38 -6.44 2.64 -10.00
CA VAL A 38 -6.98 3.64 -9.08
C VAL A 38 -5.85 4.46 -8.47
N PHE A 39 -6.13 5.74 -8.18
CA PHE A 39 -5.18 6.59 -7.47
C PHE A 39 -5.43 6.52 -5.96
N PHE A 40 -4.37 6.34 -5.18
CA PHE A 40 -4.42 6.30 -3.72
C PHE A 40 -3.48 7.35 -3.13
N LYS A 41 -3.99 8.18 -2.21
CA LYS A 41 -3.17 9.15 -1.47
C LYS A 41 -2.58 8.48 -0.24
N LEU A 42 -1.26 8.31 -0.22
CA LEU A 42 -0.54 7.79 0.94
C LEU A 42 -0.53 8.83 2.08
N PRO A 43 -0.44 8.37 3.35
CA PRO A 43 0.00 9.21 4.45
C PRO A 43 1.39 9.78 4.18
N ASP A 44 1.70 10.90 4.82
CA ASP A 44 2.96 11.61 4.60
C ASP A 44 4.18 10.73 4.90
N GLY A 45 5.24 10.93 4.13
CA GLY A 45 6.49 10.19 4.20
C GLY A 45 6.87 9.49 2.90
N ASN A 46 8.07 8.91 2.90
CA ASN A 46 8.53 8.02 1.86
C ASN A 46 8.18 6.58 2.25
N TRP A 47 7.63 5.82 1.32
CA TRP A 47 7.17 4.45 1.53
C TRP A 47 7.91 3.50 0.60
N ASN A 48 8.43 2.40 1.14
CA ASN A 48 9.06 1.33 0.40
C ASN A 48 7.99 0.37 -0.11
N GLN A 49 7.76 0.31 -1.41
CA GLN A 49 6.85 -0.68 -2.00
C GLN A 49 7.56 -2.03 -2.13
N VAL A 50 6.95 -3.09 -1.62
CA VAL A 50 7.47 -4.47 -1.66
C VAL A 50 6.53 -5.44 -2.39
N VAL A 51 5.26 -5.06 -2.56
CA VAL A 51 4.29 -5.80 -3.38
C VAL A 51 3.64 -4.84 -4.37
N ASN A 52 3.52 -5.28 -5.62
CA ASN A 52 2.74 -4.63 -6.67
C ASN A 52 2.02 -5.70 -7.51
N GLU A 53 1.50 -5.30 -8.68
CA GLU A 53 0.80 -6.16 -9.62
C GLU A 53 1.63 -7.29 -10.24
N GLU A 54 2.97 -7.18 -10.21
CA GLU A 54 3.87 -8.16 -10.84
C GLU A 54 4.69 -8.97 -9.82
N LYS A 55 5.03 -8.37 -8.68
CA LYS A 55 6.02 -8.91 -7.73
C LYS A 55 5.50 -8.82 -6.29
N ALA A 56 5.84 -9.84 -5.52
CA ALA A 56 5.61 -9.88 -4.08
C ALA A 56 6.85 -10.42 -3.36
N GLY A 57 7.20 -9.82 -2.22
CA GLY A 57 8.33 -10.21 -1.40
C GLY A 57 8.62 -9.17 -0.33
N ASN A 58 9.86 -9.15 0.17
CA ASN A 58 10.37 -8.15 1.12
C ASN A 58 11.46 -7.24 0.52
N GLY A 59 11.87 -7.50 -0.72
CA GLY A 59 12.79 -6.65 -1.47
C GLY A 59 12.11 -5.36 -1.92
N ILE A 60 12.78 -4.23 -1.72
CA ILE A 60 12.27 -2.92 -2.14
C ILE A 60 12.19 -2.89 -3.66
N LEU A 61 10.98 -2.72 -4.20
CA LEU A 61 10.74 -2.54 -5.62
C LEU A 61 10.99 -1.09 -6.04
N LYS A 62 10.49 -0.14 -5.23
CA LYS A 62 10.70 1.31 -5.39
C LYS A 62 10.29 2.07 -4.12
N VAL A 63 10.76 3.31 -4.01
CA VAL A 63 10.33 4.27 -2.98
C VAL A 63 9.32 5.24 -3.60
N VAL A 64 8.18 5.42 -2.93
CA VAL A 64 7.07 6.27 -3.40
C VAL A 64 6.58 7.22 -2.30
N LYS A 65 5.88 8.28 -2.69
CA LYS A 65 5.30 9.27 -1.78
C LYS A 65 4.08 9.94 -2.41
N GLY A 66 3.22 10.54 -1.59
CA GLY A 66 2.06 11.29 -2.08
C GLY A 66 1.01 10.39 -2.73
N VAL A 67 0.60 10.70 -3.96
CA VAL A 67 -0.41 9.94 -4.70
C VAL A 67 0.26 8.88 -5.57
N ILE A 68 -0.19 7.64 -5.45
CA ILE A 68 0.32 6.51 -6.22
C ILE A 68 -0.78 5.86 -7.07
N ASN A 69 -0.38 5.22 -8.15
CA ASN A 69 -1.25 4.42 -9.00
C ASN A 69 -1.23 2.95 -8.53
N ILE A 70 -2.40 2.37 -8.28
CA ILE A 70 -2.58 0.96 -7.95
C ILE A 70 -3.28 0.29 -9.14
N ALA A 71 -2.62 -0.69 -9.77
CA ALA A 71 -3.16 -1.36 -10.95
C ALA A 71 -4.50 -2.06 -10.67
N GLY A 72 -5.27 -2.33 -11.72
CA GLY A 72 -6.50 -3.12 -11.61
C GLY A 72 -6.21 -4.54 -11.13
N THR A 73 -7.14 -5.12 -10.36
CA THR A 73 -7.08 -6.49 -9.83
C THR A 73 -5.71 -6.81 -9.22
N SER A 74 -5.26 -5.94 -8.31
CA SER A 74 -3.91 -6.05 -7.73
C SER A 74 -3.90 -5.74 -6.24
N ALA A 75 -2.80 -6.15 -5.61
CA ALA A 75 -2.44 -5.75 -4.27
C ALA A 75 -1.20 -4.84 -4.31
N CYS A 76 -1.13 -3.93 -3.35
CA CYS A 76 0.04 -3.10 -3.09
C CYS A 76 0.34 -3.13 -1.59
N VAL A 77 1.60 -3.41 -1.25
CA VAL A 77 2.07 -3.40 0.13
C VAL A 77 3.27 -2.49 0.21
N LEU A 78 3.22 -1.56 1.17
CA LEU A 78 4.29 -0.62 1.45
C LEU A 78 4.63 -0.61 2.93
N TYR A 79 5.87 -0.26 3.25
CA TYR A 79 6.27 0.00 4.63
C TYR A 79 7.16 1.26 4.75
N LYS A 80 7.25 1.82 5.96
CA LYS A 80 8.25 2.81 6.33
C LYS A 80 8.71 2.63 7.77
#